data_AF-A0A560Z7A5-F1
#
_entry.id   AF-A0A560Z7A5-F1
#
_cell.length_a   1.000
_cell.length_b   1.000
_cell.length_c   1.000
_cell.angle_alpha   90.00
_cell.angle_beta   90.00
_cell.angle_gamma   90.00
#
_symmetry.space_group_name_H-M   'P 1'
#
loop_
_entity.id
_entity.type
_entity.pdbx_description
1 polymer ?
#
loop_
_entity_poly.entity_id
_entity_poly.type
_entity_poly.pdbx_seq_one_letter_code
_entity_poly.pdbx_strand_id
1 'polypeptide(L)'
;MLQRLQREQGSCAGLLGWLQASDPVHGLLVQKLFNVQQALDSAALPGNAQLYTCIESDPDACGEDVLGLMLLWGVLYHDPTLNAEQHRALLQSIAAVSCEDDWFEAFRNGLIKGDPVWPPEKVLKDFGVEKLVVYSLLDTLKSLLRHGAAGVPRNKALSILQYGKDNPENSVGLRLALTALLSWNERLLLANGDKRPVPAMAFWRLGSRLGRKAFIGQVLGCVLLTPYLALMSGTALSGIGVLLLGTLLLLGAILRRLHDMGRGIPMFLIFGCLSLVLPFMPLLLFGFPGDKLPNRYGVPPDSGGEDTLSGGLQTALRRLNG
;
A
#
# COMPACT_ATOMS: atom_id res chain seq x y z
N MET A 1 7.09 -10.48 -21.88
CA MET A 1 8.32 -11.26 -21.59
C MET A 1 9.52 -10.32 -21.44
N LEU A 2 9.83 -9.47 -22.43
CA LEU A 2 10.89 -8.43 -22.33
C LEU A 2 10.73 -7.46 -21.15
N GLN A 3 9.51 -7.06 -20.80
CA GLN A 3 9.25 -6.17 -19.65
C GLN A 3 9.34 -6.89 -18.28
N ARG A 4 9.12 -8.21 -18.23
CA ARG A 4 9.43 -9.02 -17.03
C ARG A 4 10.94 -9.16 -16.86
N LEU A 5 11.66 -9.36 -17.95
CA LEU A 5 13.13 -9.39 -17.95
C LEU A 5 13.73 -8.03 -17.55
N GLN A 6 13.19 -6.90 -18.02
CA GLN A 6 13.62 -5.57 -17.55
C GLN A 6 13.32 -5.32 -16.05
N ARG A 7 12.25 -5.91 -15.51
CA ARG A 7 11.96 -5.88 -14.07
C ARG A 7 12.96 -6.71 -13.26
N GLU A 8 13.38 -7.85 -13.79
CA GLU A 8 14.38 -8.73 -13.15
C GLU A 8 15.83 -8.21 -13.33
N GLN A 9 16.12 -7.48 -14.41
CA GLN A 9 17.45 -6.99 -14.79
C GLN A 9 17.72 -5.51 -14.41
N GLY A 10 16.80 -4.85 -13.70
CA GLY A 10 16.82 -3.40 -13.53
C GLY A 10 17.23 -2.87 -12.15
N SER A 11 17.64 -3.71 -11.20
CA SER A 11 17.60 -3.32 -9.78
C SER A 11 18.82 -2.53 -9.29
N CYS A 12 20.02 -2.70 -9.85
CA CYS A 12 21.25 -2.06 -9.35
C CYS A 12 22.08 -1.42 -10.46
N ALA A 13 22.76 -0.31 -10.15
CA ALA A 13 23.73 0.28 -11.07
C ALA A 13 24.95 -0.65 -11.24
N GLY A 14 25.47 -0.74 -12.47
CA GLY A 14 26.66 -1.56 -12.78
C GLY A 14 26.39 -3.07 -12.89
N LEU A 15 27.40 -3.89 -12.57
CA LEU A 15 27.39 -5.36 -12.74
C LEU A 15 26.28 -6.07 -11.96
N LEU A 16 25.79 -5.49 -10.86
CA LEU A 16 24.74 -6.07 -10.02
C LEU A 16 23.36 -6.06 -10.70
N GLY A 17 23.10 -5.11 -11.60
CA GLY A 17 21.86 -5.10 -12.40
C GLY A 17 21.81 -6.21 -13.46
N TRP A 18 22.97 -6.77 -13.83
CA TRP A 18 23.07 -7.84 -14.82
C TRP A 18 22.88 -9.25 -14.23
N LEU A 19 22.82 -9.35 -12.90
CA LEU A 19 22.71 -10.62 -12.19
C LEU A 19 21.25 -11.05 -12.07
N GLN A 20 20.91 -12.18 -12.71
CA GLN A 20 19.58 -12.79 -12.59
C GLN A 20 19.43 -13.45 -11.22
N ALA A 21 18.53 -12.94 -10.39
CA ALA A 21 18.26 -13.48 -9.05
C ALA A 21 17.72 -14.93 -9.06
N SER A 22 17.25 -15.43 -10.21
CA SER A 22 16.81 -16.82 -10.39
C SER A 22 17.96 -17.82 -10.51
N ASP A 23 19.18 -17.34 -10.75
CA ASP A 23 20.39 -18.17 -10.78
C ASP A 23 21.03 -18.21 -9.38
N PRO A 24 21.19 -19.40 -8.76
CA PRO A 24 21.72 -19.52 -7.41
C PRO A 24 23.15 -18.97 -7.24
N VAL A 25 23.97 -18.98 -8.29
CA VAL A 25 25.35 -18.47 -8.23
C VAL A 25 25.35 -16.94 -8.25
N HIS A 26 24.50 -16.35 -9.09
CA HIS A 26 24.28 -14.91 -9.13
C HIS A 26 23.63 -14.39 -7.85
N GLY A 27 22.71 -15.15 -7.25
CA GLY A 27 22.11 -14.82 -5.95
C GLY A 27 23.14 -14.73 -4.81
N LEU A 28 24.13 -15.64 -4.78
CA LEU A 28 25.22 -15.61 -3.79
C LEU A 28 26.19 -14.44 -4.01
N LEU A 29 26.48 -14.09 -5.26
CA LEU A 29 27.32 -12.94 -5.60
C LEU A 29 26.64 -11.61 -5.28
N VAL A 30 25.33 -11.49 -5.54
CA VAL A 30 24.53 -10.34 -5.12
C VAL A 30 24.55 -10.22 -3.60
N GLN A 31 24.30 -11.31 -2.85
CA GLN A 31 24.35 -11.28 -1.39
C GLN A 31 25.70 -10.82 -0.81
N LYS A 32 26.82 -11.10 -1.49
CA LYS A 32 28.16 -10.72 -1.02
C LYS A 32 28.58 -9.30 -1.38
N LEU A 33 27.92 -8.67 -2.35
CA LEU A 33 28.30 -7.36 -2.88
C LEU A 33 27.28 -6.26 -2.55
N PHE A 34 26.10 -6.62 -2.06
CA PHE A 34 25.02 -5.69 -1.79
C PHE A 34 25.19 -5.03 -0.42
N ASN A 35 25.74 -3.82 -0.41
CA ASN A 35 25.92 -3.03 0.80
C ASN A 35 24.66 -2.21 1.13
N VAL A 36 24.55 -1.75 2.38
CA VAL A 36 23.41 -0.96 2.87
C VAL A 36 23.15 0.29 2.03
N GLN A 37 24.20 1.02 1.63
CA GLN A 37 24.05 2.20 0.77
C GLN A 37 23.51 1.84 -0.62
N GLN A 38 23.95 0.71 -1.19
CA GLN A 38 23.44 0.24 -2.48
C GLN A 38 21.98 -0.23 -2.38
N ALA A 39 21.57 -0.77 -1.22
CA ALA A 39 20.18 -1.12 -0.94
C ALA A 39 19.24 0.11 -0.94
N LEU A 40 19.74 1.22 -0.38
CA LEU A 40 18.99 2.48 -0.30
C LEU A 40 18.93 3.20 -1.65
N ASP A 41 20.04 3.19 -2.40
CA ASP A 41 20.19 3.87 -3.69
C ASP A 41 19.67 3.04 -4.88
N SER A 42 19.28 1.78 -4.64
CA SER A 42 18.70 0.89 -5.64
C SER A 42 17.44 1.51 -6.28
N ALA A 43 17.34 1.37 -7.60
CA ALA A 43 16.20 1.88 -8.37
C ALA A 43 14.92 1.04 -8.16
N ALA A 44 15.07 -0.20 -7.70
CA ALA A 44 13.99 -1.10 -7.32
C ALA A 44 14.04 -1.38 -5.81
N LEU A 45 12.92 -1.77 -5.20
CA LEU A 45 12.94 -2.11 -3.79
C LEU A 45 13.56 -3.51 -3.63
N PRO A 46 14.63 -3.66 -2.83
CA PRO A 46 15.20 -4.97 -2.55
C PRO A 46 14.23 -5.84 -1.78
N GLY A 47 14.37 -7.16 -1.93
CA GLY A 47 13.59 -8.12 -1.14
C GLY A 47 13.98 -8.05 0.34
N ASN A 48 13.02 -8.23 1.24
CA ASN A 48 13.27 -8.10 2.69
C ASN A 48 14.25 -9.16 3.23
N ALA A 49 14.33 -10.34 2.61
CA ALA A 49 15.37 -11.32 2.91
C ALA A 49 16.78 -10.84 2.52
N GLN A 50 16.90 -10.09 1.41
CA GLN A 50 18.17 -9.47 1.00
C GLN A 50 18.53 -8.33 1.97
N LEU A 51 17.56 -7.48 2.33
CA LEU A 51 17.77 -6.42 3.33
C LEU A 51 18.28 -6.99 4.66
N TYR A 52 17.70 -8.10 5.14
CA TYR A 52 18.18 -8.77 6.35
C TYR A 52 19.65 -9.19 6.23
N THR A 53 20.03 -9.84 5.12
CA THR A 53 21.43 -10.28 4.93
C THR A 53 22.41 -9.09 4.85
N CYS A 54 21.98 -7.95 4.32
CA CYS A 54 22.83 -6.76 4.21
C CYS A 54 23.11 -6.12 5.57
N ILE A 55 22.10 -6.12 6.47
CA ILE A 55 22.26 -5.63 7.83
C ILE A 55 23.17 -6.58 8.63
N GLU A 56 23.03 -7.90 8.43
CA GLU A 56 23.88 -8.88 9.09
C GLU A 56 25.36 -8.76 8.67
N SER A 57 25.61 -8.42 7.40
CA SER A 57 26.97 -8.20 6.90
C SER A 57 27.60 -6.86 7.31
N ASP A 58 26.78 -5.86 7.65
CA ASP A 58 27.22 -4.50 7.97
C ASP A 58 26.38 -3.92 9.13
N PRO A 59 26.60 -4.41 10.36
CA PRO A 59 25.82 -4.00 11.53
C PRO A 59 26.04 -2.53 11.91
N ASP A 60 27.22 -1.99 11.59
CA ASP A 60 27.61 -0.61 11.92
C ASP A 60 26.91 0.43 11.03
N ALA A 61 26.38 0.03 9.87
CA ALA A 61 25.73 0.93 8.93
C ALA A 61 24.47 1.63 9.48
N CYS A 62 23.79 1.02 10.46
CA CYS A 62 22.61 1.63 11.08
C CYS A 62 22.96 2.65 12.18
N GLY A 63 24.23 2.72 12.60
CA GLY A 63 24.69 3.57 13.70
C GLY A 63 24.00 3.28 15.03
N GLU A 64 24.07 4.25 15.95
CA GLU A 64 23.42 4.15 17.28
C GLU A 64 21.92 4.56 17.28
N ASP A 65 21.28 4.62 16.12
CA ASP A 65 19.86 4.99 16.04
C ASP A 65 18.94 3.84 16.47
N VAL A 66 18.66 3.82 17.77
CA VAL A 66 17.77 2.86 18.43
C VAL A 66 16.37 2.86 17.81
N LEU A 67 15.82 4.02 17.46
CA LEU A 67 14.46 4.12 16.93
C LEU A 67 14.37 3.50 15.54
N GLY A 68 15.26 3.88 14.62
CA GLY A 68 15.28 3.34 13.26
C GLY A 68 15.57 1.84 13.23
N LEU A 69 16.50 1.36 14.07
CA LEU A 69 16.79 -0.06 14.22
C LEU A 69 15.58 -0.86 14.70
N MET A 70 14.89 -0.37 15.73
CA MET A 70 13.70 -1.04 16.26
C MET A 70 12.54 -1.07 15.25
N LEU A 71 12.36 0.01 14.49
CA LEU A 71 11.38 0.04 13.40
C LEU A 71 11.73 -0.95 12.29
N LEU A 72 13.01 -1.03 11.92
CA LEU A 72 13.51 -1.95 10.90
C LEU A 72 13.30 -3.40 11.31
N TRP A 73 13.77 -3.80 12.50
CA TRP A 73 13.57 -5.15 12.99
C TRP A 73 12.10 -5.47 13.24
N GLY A 74 11.31 -4.50 13.71
CA GLY A 74 9.86 -4.67 13.86
C GLY A 74 9.18 -4.98 12.52
N VAL A 75 9.54 -4.27 11.45
CA VAL A 75 9.00 -4.54 10.10
C VAL A 75 9.47 -5.90 9.57
N LEU A 76 10.77 -6.24 9.72
CA LEU A 76 11.33 -7.50 9.23
C LEU A 76 10.82 -8.72 10.00
N TYR A 77 10.63 -8.60 11.32
CA TYR A 77 10.12 -9.66 12.18
C TYR A 77 8.74 -10.15 11.73
N HIS A 78 7.91 -9.23 11.25
CA HIS A 78 6.54 -9.50 10.80
C HIS A 78 6.42 -9.92 9.34
N ASP A 79 7.51 -9.93 8.59
CA ASP A 79 7.49 -10.30 7.19
C ASP A 79 7.45 -11.83 7.03
N PRO A 80 6.47 -12.37 6.25
CA PRO A 80 6.34 -13.81 6.02
C PRO A 80 7.47 -14.43 5.17
N THR A 81 8.35 -13.63 4.57
CA THR A 81 9.42 -14.13 3.70
C THR A 81 10.71 -14.51 4.43
N LEU A 82 10.81 -14.22 5.73
CA LEU A 82 11.93 -14.64 6.56
C LEU A 82 11.72 -16.05 7.14
N ASN A 83 12.82 -16.76 7.35
CA ASN A 83 12.82 -18.10 7.94
C ASN A 83 12.69 -18.05 9.47
N ALA A 84 12.25 -19.17 10.07
CA ALA A 84 12.07 -19.27 11.53
C ALA A 84 13.34 -18.98 12.34
N GLU A 85 14.53 -19.29 11.81
CA GLU A 85 15.80 -18.95 12.46
C GLU A 85 16.07 -17.45 12.45
N GLN A 86 15.79 -16.78 11.32
CA GLN A 86 15.92 -15.34 11.19
C GLN A 86 14.91 -14.61 12.09
N HIS A 87 13.68 -15.11 12.21
CA HIS A 87 12.71 -14.57 13.16
C HIS A 87 13.17 -14.69 14.62
N ARG A 88 13.82 -15.81 14.99
CA ARG A 88 14.39 -15.97 16.35
C ARG A 88 15.55 -15.03 16.59
N ALA A 89 16.46 -14.88 15.62
CA ALA A 89 17.58 -13.96 15.71
C ALA A 89 17.08 -12.50 15.86
N LEU A 90 16.10 -12.09 15.05
CA LEU A 90 15.47 -10.77 15.17
C LEU A 90 14.81 -10.55 16.53
N LEU A 91 14.10 -11.54 17.06
CA LEU A 91 13.50 -11.45 18.38
C LEU A 91 14.56 -11.24 19.48
N GLN A 92 15.69 -11.94 19.37
CA GLN A 92 16.82 -11.76 20.29
C GLN A 92 17.43 -10.36 20.17
N SER A 93 17.63 -9.86 18.95
CA SER A 93 18.12 -8.48 18.71
C SER A 93 17.17 -7.43 19.27
N ILE A 94 15.86 -7.58 19.06
CA ILE A 94 14.82 -6.69 19.61
C ILE A 94 14.83 -6.72 21.16
N ALA A 95 15.02 -7.90 21.75
CA ALA A 95 15.06 -8.06 23.20
C ALA A 95 16.37 -7.51 23.82
N ALA A 96 17.48 -7.57 23.09
CA ALA A 96 18.78 -7.10 23.53
C ALA A 96 18.86 -5.57 23.62
N VAL A 97 18.07 -4.85 22.82
CA VAL A 97 18.00 -3.40 22.89
C VAL A 97 17.18 -2.98 24.11
N SER A 98 17.82 -2.14 24.93
CA SER A 98 17.23 -1.51 26.09
C SER A 98 17.46 0.00 26.00
N CYS A 99 16.45 0.76 26.41
CA CYS A 99 16.49 2.21 26.54
C CYS A 99 15.78 2.54 27.85
N GLU A 100 16.32 3.47 28.63
CA GLU A 100 15.81 3.81 29.96
C GLU A 100 14.48 4.59 29.91
N ASP A 101 14.08 5.06 28.73
CA ASP A 101 12.88 5.88 28.58
C ASP A 101 11.57 5.09 28.72
N ASP A 102 10.61 5.67 29.46
CA ASP A 102 9.29 5.08 29.75
C ASP A 102 8.48 4.68 28.49
N TRP A 103 8.71 5.33 27.35
CA TRP A 103 7.98 5.04 26.11
C TRP A 103 8.45 3.74 25.43
N PHE A 104 9.71 3.34 25.67
CA PHE A 104 10.40 2.33 24.88
C PHE A 104 9.83 0.92 25.11
N GLU A 105 9.54 0.56 26.35
CA GLU A 105 9.02 -0.77 26.68
C GLU A 105 7.64 -1.02 26.07
N ALA A 106 6.74 -0.03 26.14
CA ALA A 106 5.43 -0.11 25.53
C ALA A 106 5.53 -0.20 23.99
N PHE A 107 6.44 0.56 23.40
CA PHE A 107 6.72 0.56 21.98
C PHE A 107 7.26 -0.81 21.49
N ARG A 108 8.30 -1.34 22.14
CA ARG A 108 8.89 -2.65 21.82
C ARG A 108 7.86 -3.77 21.92
N ASN A 109 7.11 -3.82 23.01
CA ASN A 109 6.07 -4.82 23.21
C ASN A 109 4.94 -4.70 22.18
N GLY A 110 4.55 -3.48 21.81
CA GLY A 110 3.57 -3.21 20.76
C GLY A 110 4.06 -3.69 19.39
N LEU A 111 5.33 -3.43 19.06
CA LEU A 111 5.95 -3.91 17.83
C LEU A 111 5.94 -5.43 17.76
N ILE A 112 6.39 -6.15 18.79
CA ILE A 112 6.41 -7.63 18.78
C ILE A 112 4.99 -8.21 18.63
N LYS A 113 4.01 -7.65 19.35
CA LYS A 113 2.62 -8.12 19.32
C LYS A 113 1.88 -7.77 18.01
N GLY A 114 2.46 -6.93 17.16
CA GLY A 114 1.82 -6.46 15.94
C GLY A 114 0.75 -5.39 16.17
N ASP A 115 0.75 -4.76 17.34
CA ASP A 115 -0.06 -3.58 17.65
C ASP A 115 0.86 -2.41 18.05
N PRO A 116 1.55 -1.80 17.07
CA PRO A 116 2.52 -0.76 17.37
C PRO A 116 1.87 0.42 18.09
N VAL A 117 2.51 0.83 19.18
CA VAL A 117 2.17 2.04 19.94
C VAL A 117 2.94 3.21 19.34
N TRP A 118 2.32 4.37 19.22
CA TRP A 118 3.00 5.55 18.69
C TRP A 118 3.93 6.17 19.73
N PRO A 119 5.20 6.44 19.40
CA PRO A 119 6.07 7.22 20.27
C PRO A 119 5.53 8.65 20.48
N PRO A 120 5.75 9.26 21.66
CA PRO A 120 5.40 10.65 21.91
C PRO A 120 6.08 11.60 20.92
N GLU A 121 5.42 12.70 20.55
CA GLU A 121 5.97 13.66 19.59
C GLU A 121 7.28 14.31 20.07
N LYS A 122 7.48 14.44 21.39
CA LYS A 122 8.73 14.95 21.98
C LYS A 122 9.92 14.07 21.60
N VAL A 123 9.78 12.76 21.82
CA VAL A 123 10.78 11.75 21.46
C VAL A 123 11.13 11.85 19.97
N LEU A 124 10.14 11.95 19.09
CA LEU A 124 10.40 12.07 17.65
C LEU A 124 11.19 13.33 17.27
N LYS A 125 10.99 14.44 17.98
CA LYS A 125 11.77 15.66 17.79
C LYS A 125 13.21 15.50 18.28
N ASP A 126 13.41 14.78 19.38
CA ASP A 126 14.73 14.50 19.94
C ASP A 126 15.57 13.64 18.98
N PHE A 127 14.94 12.70 18.26
CA PHE A 127 15.55 11.93 17.18
C PHE A 127 15.62 12.66 15.83
N GLY A 128 15.09 13.90 15.75
CA GLY A 128 15.09 14.69 14.51
C GLY A 128 14.21 14.13 13.39
N VAL A 129 13.20 13.31 13.72
CA VAL A 129 12.36 12.62 12.73
C VAL A 129 10.97 13.25 12.61
N GLU A 130 10.47 13.33 11.37
CA GLU A 130 9.11 13.78 11.11
C GLU A 130 8.05 12.81 11.64
N LYS A 131 7.16 13.32 12.50
CA LYS A 131 5.99 12.61 13.04
C LYS A 131 5.17 11.89 11.97
N LEU A 132 4.91 12.57 10.85
CA LEU A 132 4.04 12.06 9.80
C LEU A 132 4.62 10.78 9.17
N VAL A 133 5.94 10.68 9.03
CA VAL A 133 6.63 9.52 8.45
C VAL A 133 6.53 8.33 9.38
N VAL A 134 6.88 8.50 10.66
CA VAL A 134 6.88 7.40 11.64
C VAL A 134 5.47 6.89 11.90
N TYR A 135 4.49 7.79 12.05
CA TYR A 135 3.10 7.37 12.29
C TYR A 135 2.52 6.67 11.05
N SER A 136 2.82 7.16 9.85
CA SER A 136 2.40 6.48 8.61
C SER A 136 3.02 5.09 8.48
N LEU A 137 4.27 4.90 8.91
CA LEU A 137 4.96 3.60 8.93
C LEU A 137 4.26 2.64 9.89
N LEU A 138 4.06 3.05 11.14
CA LEU A 138 3.44 2.21 12.18
C LEU A 138 1.99 1.86 11.85
N ASP A 139 1.21 2.82 11.33
CA ASP A 139 -0.17 2.60 10.91
C ASP A 139 -0.25 1.64 9.73
N THR A 140 0.68 1.76 8.78
CA THR A 140 0.78 0.84 7.65
C THR A 140 1.13 -0.56 8.11
N LEU A 141 2.14 -0.71 8.99
CA LEU A 141 2.53 -2.01 9.56
C LEU A 141 1.35 -2.67 10.30
N LYS A 142 0.68 -1.92 11.18
CA LYS A 142 -0.52 -2.37 11.90
C LYS A 142 -1.64 -2.80 10.96
N SER A 143 -1.88 -2.02 9.90
CA SER A 143 -2.90 -2.31 8.90
C SER A 143 -2.60 -3.60 8.14
N LEU A 144 -1.34 -3.78 7.71
CA LEU A 144 -0.87 -4.99 7.02
C LEU A 144 -0.94 -6.22 7.92
N LEU A 145 -0.59 -6.10 9.20
CA LEU A 145 -0.67 -7.20 10.15
C LEU A 145 -2.10 -7.64 10.43
N ARG A 146 -3.02 -6.68 10.60
CA ARG A 146 -4.42 -6.98 10.91
C ARG A 146 -5.22 -7.45 9.70
N HIS A 147 -4.91 -6.95 8.50
CA HIS A 147 -5.77 -7.14 7.32
C HIS A 147 -5.03 -7.73 6.11
N GLY A 148 -3.75 -8.06 6.22
CA GLY A 148 -2.94 -8.62 5.14
C GLY A 148 -3.00 -7.76 3.87
N ALA A 149 -3.31 -8.40 2.73
CA ALA A 149 -3.47 -7.73 1.45
C ALA A 149 -4.57 -6.65 1.43
N ALA A 150 -5.58 -6.73 2.30
CA ALA A 150 -6.62 -5.70 2.42
C ALA A 150 -6.15 -4.47 3.22
N GLY A 151 -5.01 -4.58 3.90
CA GLY A 151 -4.36 -3.55 4.70
C GLY A 151 -3.40 -2.64 3.94
N VAL A 152 -3.20 -2.87 2.63
CA VAL A 152 -2.32 -2.04 1.78
C VAL A 152 -2.78 -0.58 1.85
N PRO A 153 -1.87 0.35 2.17
CA PRO A 153 -2.21 1.75 2.39
C PRO A 153 -2.49 2.48 1.07
N ARG A 154 -3.07 3.68 1.17
CA ARG A 154 -3.41 4.51 0.01
C ARG A 154 -2.16 5.13 -0.61
N ASN A 155 -2.27 5.56 -1.87
CA ASN A 155 -1.20 6.25 -2.59
C ASN A 155 -0.59 7.43 -1.81
N LYS A 156 -1.41 8.21 -1.09
CA LYS A 156 -0.94 9.33 -0.25
C LYS A 156 -0.05 8.86 0.91
N ALA A 157 -0.38 7.74 1.54
CA ALA A 157 0.45 7.20 2.62
C ALA A 157 1.73 6.59 2.03
N LEU A 158 1.63 5.87 0.90
CA LEU A 158 2.80 5.35 0.19
C LEU A 158 3.75 6.48 -0.27
N SER A 159 3.23 7.63 -0.72
CA SER A 159 4.05 8.77 -1.11
C SER A 159 4.76 9.42 0.09
N ILE A 160 4.12 9.45 1.27
CA ILE A 160 4.76 9.88 2.53
C ILE A 160 5.89 8.93 2.92
N LEU A 161 5.67 7.61 2.81
CA LEU A 161 6.71 6.62 3.12
C LEU A 161 7.89 6.73 2.15
N GLN A 162 7.61 6.93 0.85
CA GLN A 162 8.66 7.14 -0.16
C GLN A 162 9.41 8.45 0.07
N TYR A 163 8.71 9.52 0.46
CA TYR A 163 9.35 10.78 0.86
C TYR A 163 10.30 10.57 2.05
N GLY A 164 9.87 9.85 3.08
CA GLY A 164 10.72 9.51 4.22
C GLY A 164 11.94 8.67 3.83
N LYS A 165 11.81 7.75 2.86
CA LYS A 165 12.93 6.97 2.34
C LYS A 165 13.93 7.85 1.57
N ASP A 166 13.42 8.76 0.74
CA ASP A 166 14.23 9.61 -0.15
C ASP A 166 14.89 10.78 0.60
N ASN A 167 14.44 11.12 1.81
CA ASN A 167 15.06 12.17 2.63
C ASN A 167 16.43 11.70 3.20
N PRO A 168 17.56 12.33 2.82
CA PRO A 168 18.89 11.98 3.32
C PRO A 168 19.13 12.36 4.79
N GLU A 169 18.32 13.27 5.36
CA GLU A 169 18.43 13.68 6.76
C GLU A 169 17.92 12.61 7.73
N ASN A 170 17.10 11.68 7.24
CA ASN A 170 16.63 10.56 8.04
C ASN A 170 17.75 9.55 8.28
N SER A 171 17.82 9.03 9.50
CA SER A 171 18.67 7.92 9.92
C SER A 171 18.61 6.73 8.94
N VAL A 172 19.75 6.05 8.76
CA VAL A 172 19.87 4.87 7.88
C VAL A 172 18.88 3.77 8.28
N GLY A 173 18.75 3.49 9.60
CA GLY A 173 17.80 2.49 10.12
C GLY A 173 16.35 2.78 9.71
N LEU A 174 15.89 4.02 9.88
CA LEU A 174 14.55 4.42 9.44
C LEU A 174 14.35 4.30 7.92
N ARG A 175 15.34 4.71 7.11
CA ARG A 175 15.25 4.60 5.65
C ARG A 175 15.20 3.14 5.19
N LEU A 176 15.92 2.25 5.88
CA LEU A 176 15.83 0.80 5.67
C LEU A 176 14.46 0.25 6.10
N ALA A 177 13.92 0.68 7.24
CA ALA A 177 12.60 0.26 7.70
C ALA A 177 11.51 0.65 6.68
N LEU A 178 11.58 1.87 6.16
CA LEU A 178 10.70 2.36 5.09
C LEU A 178 10.89 1.56 3.80
N THR A 179 12.13 1.23 3.43
CA THR A 179 12.43 0.39 2.26
C THR A 179 11.83 -1.01 2.40
N ALA A 180 11.99 -1.65 3.57
CA ALA A 180 11.44 -2.98 3.83
C ALA A 180 9.91 -2.98 3.79
N LEU A 181 9.28 -1.94 4.38
CA LEU A 181 7.84 -1.80 4.38
C LEU A 181 7.29 -1.51 2.97
N LEU A 182 7.95 -0.64 2.21
CA LEU A 182 7.58 -0.35 0.82
C LEU A 182 7.73 -1.60 -0.07
N SER A 183 8.79 -2.38 0.12
CA SER A 183 9.02 -3.65 -0.59
C SER A 183 7.90 -4.65 -0.31
N TRP A 184 7.46 -4.76 0.94
CA TRP A 184 6.32 -5.60 1.29
C TRP A 184 5.02 -5.12 0.60
N ASN A 185 4.74 -3.82 0.64
CA ASN A 185 3.59 -3.25 -0.05
C ASN A 185 3.64 -3.47 -1.56
N GLU A 186 4.81 -3.34 -2.18
CA GLU A 186 5.01 -3.62 -3.60
C GLU A 186 4.63 -5.06 -3.97
N ARG A 187 5.09 -6.06 -3.20
CA ARG A 187 4.72 -7.47 -3.44
C ARG A 187 3.21 -7.69 -3.38
N LEU A 188 2.54 -7.08 -2.40
CA LEU A 188 1.07 -7.17 -2.26
C LEU A 188 0.34 -6.42 -3.38
N LEU A 189 0.87 -5.30 -3.84
CA LEU A 189 0.34 -4.53 -4.96
C LEU A 189 0.52 -5.27 -6.28
N LEU A 190 1.66 -5.91 -6.51
CA LEU A 190 1.93 -6.74 -7.68
C LEU A 190 0.99 -7.94 -7.75
N ALA A 191 0.78 -8.63 -6.62
CA ALA A 191 -0.21 -9.71 -6.52
C ALA A 191 -1.63 -9.27 -6.88
N ASN A 192 -1.96 -7.98 -6.68
CA ASN A 192 -3.24 -7.40 -7.10
C ASN A 192 -3.19 -6.80 -8.52
N GLY A 193 -2.00 -6.43 -9.01
CA GLY A 193 -1.74 -5.84 -10.32
C GLY A 193 -1.90 -6.82 -11.48
N ASP A 194 -1.64 -8.10 -11.24
CA ASP A 194 -1.82 -9.17 -12.25
C ASP A 194 -3.31 -9.43 -12.61
N LYS A 195 -4.26 -8.83 -11.88
CA LYS A 195 -5.69 -8.97 -12.14
C LYS A 195 -6.14 -8.03 -13.25
N ARG A 196 -6.87 -8.55 -14.25
CA ARG A 196 -7.48 -7.72 -15.30
C ARG A 196 -8.52 -6.75 -14.72
N PRO A 197 -8.69 -5.54 -15.30
CA PRO A 197 -9.73 -4.63 -14.88
C PRO A 197 -11.11 -5.26 -15.08
N VAL A 198 -11.97 -5.10 -14.08
CA VAL A 198 -13.34 -5.63 -14.14
C VAL A 198 -14.19 -4.72 -15.03
N PRO A 199 -14.95 -5.26 -15.99
CA PRO A 199 -15.77 -4.43 -16.86
C PRO A 199 -16.82 -3.64 -16.07
N ALA A 200 -17.16 -2.44 -16.56
CA ALA A 200 -18.15 -1.57 -15.92
C ALA A 200 -19.49 -2.29 -15.71
N MET A 201 -19.94 -3.05 -16.73
CA MET A 201 -21.21 -3.78 -16.72
C MET A 201 -21.29 -4.94 -15.72
N ALA A 202 -20.18 -5.34 -15.10
CA ALA A 202 -20.21 -6.33 -14.02
C ALA A 202 -20.69 -5.71 -12.70
N PHE A 203 -21.92 -5.18 -12.68
CA PHE A 203 -22.52 -4.50 -11.53
C PHE A 203 -22.63 -5.41 -10.29
N TRP A 204 -22.69 -6.73 -10.47
CA TRP A 204 -22.69 -7.72 -9.39
C TRP A 204 -21.35 -7.85 -8.66
N ARG A 205 -20.22 -7.42 -9.27
CA ARG A 205 -18.89 -7.44 -8.65
C ARG A 205 -18.63 -6.17 -7.85
N LEU A 206 -19.25 -6.07 -6.67
CA LEU A 206 -19.13 -4.90 -5.78
C LEU A 206 -17.70 -4.66 -5.27
N GLY A 207 -16.90 -5.71 -5.09
CA GLY A 207 -15.50 -5.64 -4.68
C GLY A 207 -14.53 -5.16 -5.77
N SER A 208 -15.04 -4.49 -6.82
CA SER A 208 -14.25 -3.98 -7.94
C SER A 208 -14.28 -2.46 -8.00
N ARG A 209 -13.39 -1.91 -8.83
CA ARG A 209 -13.27 -0.46 -9.08
C ARG A 209 -14.14 -0.05 -10.27
N LEU A 210 -14.65 1.18 -10.21
CA LEU A 210 -15.40 1.79 -11.31
C LEU A 210 -14.81 3.16 -11.66
N GLY A 211 -14.38 3.29 -12.92
CA GLY A 211 -13.77 4.51 -13.43
C GLY A 211 -14.78 5.65 -13.53
N ARG A 212 -14.27 6.89 -13.61
CA ARG A 212 -15.12 8.09 -13.59
C ARG A 212 -16.12 8.13 -14.75
N LYS A 213 -15.68 7.84 -15.98
CA LYS A 213 -16.55 7.85 -17.17
C LYS A 213 -17.65 6.79 -17.08
N ALA A 214 -17.27 5.59 -16.66
CA ALA A 214 -18.20 4.49 -16.46
C ALA A 214 -19.21 4.77 -15.33
N PHE A 215 -18.77 5.41 -14.25
CA PHE A 215 -19.64 5.85 -13.16
C PHE A 215 -20.66 6.89 -13.62
N ILE A 216 -20.24 7.92 -14.37
CA ILE A 216 -21.16 8.91 -14.98
C ILE A 216 -22.21 8.22 -15.84
N GLY A 217 -21.79 7.31 -16.71
CA GLY A 217 -22.70 6.53 -17.55
C GLY A 217 -23.71 5.69 -16.74
N GLN A 218 -23.25 5.01 -15.68
CA GLN A 218 -24.13 4.20 -14.83
C GLN A 218 -25.12 5.04 -14.02
N VAL A 219 -24.69 6.18 -13.48
CA VAL A 219 -25.59 7.08 -12.75
C VAL A 219 -26.63 7.69 -13.68
N LEU A 220 -26.22 8.22 -14.82
CA LEU A 220 -27.17 8.76 -15.83
C LEU A 220 -28.14 7.68 -16.31
N GLY A 221 -27.63 6.49 -16.61
CA GLY A 221 -28.45 5.34 -17.00
C GLY A 221 -29.48 4.98 -15.94
N CYS A 222 -29.09 4.85 -14.67
CA CYS A 222 -30.04 4.53 -13.60
C CYS A 222 -31.04 5.67 -13.36
N VAL A 223 -30.59 6.92 -13.31
CA VAL A 223 -31.47 8.08 -13.03
C VAL A 223 -32.49 8.31 -14.16
N LEU A 224 -32.17 7.99 -15.41
CA LEU A 224 -33.09 8.16 -16.54
C LEU A 224 -33.92 6.91 -16.84
N LEU A 225 -33.29 5.73 -16.87
CA LEU A 225 -33.93 4.49 -17.31
C LEU A 225 -34.80 3.88 -16.21
N THR A 226 -34.39 3.93 -14.94
CA THR A 226 -35.17 3.36 -13.83
C THR A 226 -36.55 4.02 -13.69
N PRO A 227 -36.72 5.36 -13.63
CA PRO A 227 -38.05 5.94 -13.52
C PRO A 227 -38.89 5.70 -14.77
N TYR A 228 -38.29 5.71 -15.96
CA TYR A 228 -38.98 5.36 -17.20
C TYR A 228 -39.53 3.93 -17.16
N LEU A 229 -38.71 2.95 -16.78
CA LEU A 229 -39.14 1.55 -16.66
C LEU A 229 -40.16 1.35 -15.54
N ALA A 230 -40.06 2.10 -14.44
CA ALA A 230 -41.04 2.05 -13.36
C ALA A 230 -42.41 2.57 -13.82
N LEU A 231 -42.44 3.66 -14.60
CA LEU A 231 -43.66 4.21 -15.21
C LEU A 231 -44.28 3.27 -16.25
N MET A 232 -43.45 2.56 -17.02
CA MET A 232 -43.92 1.55 -17.97
C MET A 232 -44.36 0.25 -17.31
N SER A 233 -44.10 0.08 -16.01
CA SER A 233 -44.54 -1.11 -15.30
C SER A 233 -46.05 -1.00 -15.07
N GLY A 234 -46.81 -1.94 -15.63
CA GLY A 234 -48.29 -1.90 -15.62
C GLY A 234 -48.94 -1.99 -14.24
N THR A 235 -48.18 -2.15 -13.15
CA THR A 235 -48.71 -2.19 -11.77
C THR A 235 -47.84 -1.37 -10.81
N ALA A 236 -48.46 -0.82 -9.75
CA ALA A 236 -47.73 -0.06 -8.73
C ALA A 236 -46.66 -0.91 -8.02
N LEU A 237 -46.96 -2.19 -7.75
CA LEU A 237 -46.03 -3.11 -7.07
C LEU A 237 -44.78 -3.38 -7.92
N SER A 238 -44.95 -3.64 -9.23
CA SER A 238 -43.82 -3.79 -10.15
C SER A 238 -43.00 -2.52 -10.26
N GLY A 239 -43.64 -1.34 -10.22
CA GLY A 239 -42.96 -0.05 -10.33
C GLY A 239 -42.06 0.22 -9.13
N ILE A 240 -42.57 -0.07 -7.92
CA ILE A 240 -41.80 0.00 -6.67
C ILE A 240 -40.60 -0.97 -6.74
N GLY A 241 -40.81 -2.20 -7.22
CA GLY A 241 -39.72 -3.17 -7.39
C GLY A 241 -38.60 -2.68 -8.31
N VAL A 242 -38.96 -2.07 -9.46
CA VAL A 242 -38.00 -1.48 -10.40
C VAL A 242 -37.22 -0.32 -9.77
N LEU A 243 -37.89 0.56 -9.02
CA LEU A 243 -37.26 1.68 -8.31
C LEU A 243 -36.27 1.20 -7.24
N LEU A 244 -36.62 0.16 -6.48
CA LEU A 244 -35.72 -0.44 -5.49
C LEU A 244 -34.48 -1.05 -6.14
N LEU A 245 -34.66 -1.78 -7.25
CA LEU A 245 -33.55 -2.37 -7.99
C LEU A 245 -32.61 -1.29 -8.57
N GLY A 246 -33.16 -0.24 -9.18
CA GLY A 246 -32.36 0.88 -9.68
C GLY A 246 -31.59 1.59 -8.57
N THR A 247 -32.20 1.73 -7.39
CA THR A 247 -31.54 2.29 -6.21
C THR A 247 -30.38 1.42 -5.75
N LEU A 248 -30.55 0.09 -5.68
CA LEU A 248 -29.47 -0.84 -5.33
C LEU A 248 -28.30 -0.79 -6.33
N LEU A 249 -28.60 -0.66 -7.63
CA LEU A 249 -27.59 -0.49 -8.68
C LEU A 249 -26.81 0.83 -8.51
N LEU A 250 -27.48 1.93 -8.18
CA LEU A 250 -26.85 3.21 -7.87
C LEU A 250 -25.92 3.11 -6.65
N LEU A 251 -26.38 2.47 -5.57
CA LEU A 251 -25.57 2.24 -4.38
C LEU A 251 -24.32 1.39 -4.70
N GLY A 252 -24.48 0.36 -5.52
CA GLY A 252 -23.36 -0.46 -6.01
C GLY A 252 -22.37 0.35 -6.84
N ALA A 253 -22.84 1.24 -7.73
CA ALA A 253 -21.98 2.11 -8.52
C ALA A 253 -21.21 3.11 -7.65
N ILE A 254 -21.86 3.71 -6.65
CA ILE A 254 -21.22 4.60 -5.66
C ILE A 254 -20.15 3.86 -4.87
N LEU A 255 -20.44 2.65 -4.40
CA LEU A 255 -19.48 1.83 -3.66
C LEU A 255 -18.25 1.48 -4.52
N ARG A 256 -18.45 1.04 -5.76
CA ARG A 256 -17.35 0.74 -6.69
C ARG A 256 -16.55 2.00 -7.08
N ARG A 257 -17.19 3.17 -7.12
CA ARG A 257 -16.52 4.46 -7.31
C ARG A 257 -15.68 4.85 -6.09
N LEU A 258 -16.17 4.61 -4.88
CA LEU A 258 -15.39 4.80 -3.66
C LEU A 258 -14.21 3.83 -3.57
N HIS A 259 -14.38 2.58 -4.02
CA HIS A 259 -13.30 1.60 -4.15
C HIS A 259 -12.20 2.07 -5.12
N ASP A 260 -12.58 2.77 -6.20
CA ASP A 260 -11.61 3.36 -7.12
C ASP A 260 -10.75 4.45 -6.46
N MET A 261 -11.26 5.10 -5.41
CA MET A 261 -10.54 6.11 -4.61
C MET A 261 -9.85 5.51 -3.37
N GLY A 262 -9.74 4.19 -3.27
CA GLY A 262 -9.14 3.50 -2.11
C GLY A 262 -9.94 3.69 -0.81
N ARG A 263 -11.23 4.06 -0.93
CA ARG A 263 -12.17 4.16 0.19
C ARG A 263 -13.02 2.90 0.26
N GLY A 264 -13.52 2.56 1.44
CA GLY A 264 -14.34 1.37 1.65
C GLY A 264 -15.72 1.67 2.20
N ILE A 265 -16.35 0.61 2.70
CA ILE A 265 -17.68 0.62 3.31
C ILE A 265 -17.85 1.73 4.36
N PRO A 266 -16.88 2.05 5.24
CA PRO A 266 -17.06 3.13 6.22
C PRO A 266 -17.35 4.49 5.56
N MET A 267 -16.66 4.82 4.46
CA MET A 267 -16.94 6.06 3.74
C MET A 267 -18.30 6.02 3.06
N PHE A 268 -18.69 4.85 2.50
CA PHE A 268 -20.01 4.67 1.90
C PHE A 268 -21.14 4.92 2.92
N LEU A 269 -20.99 4.43 4.15
CA LEU A 269 -21.95 4.68 5.24
C LEU A 269 -22.01 6.17 5.61
N ILE A 270 -20.87 6.84 5.69
CA ILE A 270 -20.82 8.30 5.93
C ILE A 270 -21.54 9.06 4.81
N PHE A 271 -21.27 8.71 3.53
CA PHE A 271 -21.99 9.29 2.40
C PHE A 271 -23.50 9.04 2.49
N GLY A 272 -23.92 7.82 2.86
CA GLY A 272 -25.33 7.48 3.02
C GLY A 272 -26.00 8.33 4.09
N CYS A 273 -25.40 8.44 5.28
CA CYS A 273 -25.93 9.24 6.38
C CYS A 273 -25.98 10.73 6.00
N LEU A 274 -24.91 11.25 5.40
CA LEU A 274 -24.84 12.66 5.03
C LEU A 274 -25.77 13.00 3.86
N SER A 275 -26.08 12.04 2.99
CA SER A 275 -27.03 12.23 1.88
C SER A 275 -28.47 12.47 2.35
N LEU A 276 -28.82 12.10 3.60
CA LEU A 276 -30.12 12.44 4.19
C LEU A 276 -30.28 13.95 4.41
N VAL A 277 -29.17 14.65 4.68
CA VAL A 277 -29.14 16.10 4.92
C VAL A 277 -28.72 16.85 3.66
N LEU A 278 -27.83 16.28 2.87
CA LEU A 278 -27.26 16.83 1.65
C LEU A 278 -27.48 15.85 0.47
N PRO A 279 -28.65 15.89 -0.20
CA PRO A 279 -29.03 14.87 -1.19
C PRO A 279 -28.12 14.80 -2.43
N PHE A 280 -27.31 15.85 -2.66
CA PHE A 280 -26.39 15.95 -3.78
C PHE A 280 -24.95 15.48 -3.47
N MET A 281 -24.68 14.98 -2.26
CA MET A 281 -23.36 14.47 -1.88
C MET A 281 -22.76 13.46 -2.86
N PRO A 282 -23.52 12.49 -3.42
CA PRO A 282 -22.96 11.55 -4.39
C PRO A 282 -22.41 12.21 -5.66
N LEU A 283 -22.87 13.41 -6.02
CA LEU A 283 -22.39 14.13 -7.21
C LEU A 283 -20.93 14.55 -7.08
N LEU A 284 -20.42 14.73 -5.85
CA LEU A 284 -19.01 15.04 -5.61
C LEU A 284 -18.07 13.97 -6.17
N LEU A 285 -18.54 12.72 -6.25
CA LEU A 285 -17.75 11.59 -6.78
C LEU A 285 -17.47 11.69 -8.29
N PHE A 286 -18.16 12.60 -9.00
CA PHE A 286 -17.84 12.93 -10.39
C PHE A 286 -16.58 13.77 -10.53
N GLY A 287 -16.29 14.65 -9.56
CA GLY A 287 -15.16 15.56 -9.63
C GLY A 287 -13.84 14.91 -9.23
N PHE A 288 -13.85 14.04 -8.22
CA PHE A 288 -12.60 13.49 -7.66
C PHE A 288 -11.95 12.44 -8.56
N PRO A 289 -10.62 12.48 -8.76
CA PRO A 289 -9.88 11.43 -9.45
C PRO A 289 -9.82 10.14 -8.60
N GLY A 290 -9.65 9.00 -9.28
CA GLY A 290 -9.38 7.72 -8.63
C GLY A 290 -7.88 7.51 -8.35
N ASP A 291 -7.56 6.44 -7.63
CA ASP A 291 -6.18 6.03 -7.37
C ASP A 291 -5.50 5.58 -8.68
N LYS A 292 -4.31 6.11 -8.97
CA LYS A 292 -3.56 5.74 -10.18
C LYS A 292 -2.79 4.43 -10.07
N LEU A 293 -2.62 3.90 -8.85
CA LEU A 293 -1.95 2.63 -8.59
C LEU A 293 -2.99 1.53 -8.35
N PRO A 294 -2.61 0.24 -8.46
CA PRO A 294 -3.42 -0.84 -7.94
C PRO A 294 -3.72 -0.59 -6.46
N ASN A 295 -4.90 -1.01 -6.01
CA ASN A 295 -5.24 -0.99 -4.60
C ASN A 295 -5.89 -2.33 -4.23
N ARG A 296 -6.35 -2.49 -2.98
CA ARG A 296 -6.97 -3.74 -2.51
C ARG A 296 -8.19 -4.20 -3.32
N TYR A 297 -8.81 -3.31 -4.12
CA TYR A 297 -9.95 -3.61 -4.98
C TYR A 297 -9.55 -3.88 -6.44
N GLY A 298 -8.24 -3.94 -6.72
CA GLY A 298 -7.67 -4.31 -8.01
C GLY A 298 -7.03 -3.15 -8.78
N VAL A 299 -6.76 -3.41 -10.05
CA VAL A 299 -6.12 -2.48 -10.98
C VAL A 299 -7.03 -1.29 -11.35
N PRO A 300 -6.44 -0.14 -11.68
CA PRO A 300 -7.23 1.00 -12.13
C PRO A 300 -8.04 0.67 -13.40
N PRO A 301 -9.30 1.11 -13.48
CA PRO A 301 -10.22 0.72 -14.56
C PRO A 301 -9.81 1.26 -15.93
N ASP A 302 -9.08 2.39 -15.96
CA ASP A 302 -8.63 3.04 -17.18
C ASP A 302 -7.24 2.56 -17.65
N SER A 303 -6.62 1.57 -16.97
CA SER A 303 -5.24 1.17 -17.27
C SER A 303 -5.06 0.41 -18.58
N GLY A 304 -6.13 -0.07 -19.23
CA GLY A 304 -6.05 -0.65 -20.59
C GLY A 304 -5.09 -1.83 -20.77
N GLY A 305 -4.57 -2.43 -19.70
CA GLY A 305 -3.52 -3.45 -19.76
C GLY A 305 -2.08 -2.92 -19.65
N GLU A 306 -1.89 -1.62 -19.40
CA GLU A 306 -0.61 -1.05 -19.02
C GLU A 306 -0.21 -1.51 -17.61
N ASP A 307 1.02 -2.03 -17.52
CA ASP A 307 1.66 -2.38 -16.26
C ASP A 307 1.95 -1.08 -15.47
N THR A 308 0.99 -0.68 -14.63
CA THR A 308 1.09 0.51 -13.76
C THR A 308 2.29 0.48 -12.80
N LEU A 309 2.89 -0.71 -12.58
CA LEU A 309 4.10 -0.94 -11.79
C LEU A 309 5.27 -1.44 -12.66
N SER A 310 5.35 -1.05 -13.94
CA SER A 310 6.38 -1.51 -14.89
C SER A 310 7.82 -1.22 -14.42
N GLY A 311 8.04 -0.08 -13.75
CA GLY A 311 9.35 0.31 -13.18
C GLY A 311 9.44 0.19 -11.65
N GLY A 312 8.56 -0.60 -11.03
CA GLY A 312 8.47 -0.75 -9.57
C GLY A 312 7.73 0.38 -8.85
N LEU A 313 7.42 0.14 -7.58
CA LEU A 313 6.59 1.03 -6.75
C LEU A 313 7.23 2.42 -6.57
N GLN A 314 8.55 2.50 -6.41
CA GLN A 314 9.24 3.78 -6.19
C GLN A 314 9.16 4.69 -7.40
N THR A 315 9.44 4.15 -8.59
CA THR A 315 9.33 4.89 -9.86
C THR A 315 7.89 5.37 -10.06
N ALA A 316 6.91 4.52 -9.76
CA ALA A 316 5.51 4.88 -9.87
C ALA A 316 5.12 6.00 -8.89
N LEU A 317 5.59 5.97 -7.64
CA LEU A 317 5.34 7.02 -6.64
C LEU A 317 6.07 8.33 -6.97
N ARG A 318 7.32 8.29 -7.46
CA ARG A 318 8.06 9.48 -7.89
C ARG A 318 7.37 10.18 -9.06
N ARG A 319 6.82 9.43 -10.03
CA ARG A 319 5.99 9.97 -11.13
C ARG A 319 4.66 10.58 -10.67
N LEU A 320 4.17 10.21 -9.48
CA LEU A 320 2.94 10.78 -8.92
C LEU A 320 3.19 12.08 -8.15
N ASN A 321 4.42 12.28 -7.67
CA ASN A 321 4.82 13.48 -6.93
C ASN A 321 5.41 14.58 -7.82
N GLY A 322 5.93 14.22 -9.02
CA GLY A 322 6.37 15.18 -10.05
C GLY A 322 5.22 15.65 -10.93
#